data_AF-A0A183HD04-F1
#
_entry.id   AF-A0A183HD04-F1
#
_cell.length_a   1.000
_cell.length_b   1.000
_cell.length_c   1.000
_cell.angle_alpha   90.00
_cell.angle_beta   90.00
_cell.angle_gamma   90.00
#
_symmetry.space_group_name_H-M   'P 1'
#
loop_
_entity.id
_entity.type
_entity.pdbx_description
1 polymer ?
#
loop_
_entity_poly.entity_id
_entity_poly.type
_entity_poly.pdbx_seq_one_letter_code
_entity_poly.pdbx_strand_id
1 'polypeptide(L)'
;MELQKALPNARIVYASATGATEPRNMAYMTRIGLWGQGQAFREFSDFINAVEKRGVGAMEVVAMDMKQRGLYLARQLSFRGVSFRVEEVPLSADFIEVYDASVKIWLECRRQFQAALSRHCVNRAQVKLIWGQFWAAHQRFFKYLCISAKVKSCVKIVRDAIKANKCVVIGLQTTGESKTLEALDDAGGELTEFVSTAKFVINGI
;
A
#
# COMPACT_ATOMS: atom_id res chain seq x y z
N MET A 1 -8.38 3.45 -20.94
CA MET A 1 -8.87 4.58 -21.78
C MET A 1 -9.33 4.14 -23.17
N GLU A 2 -8.63 3.19 -23.82
CA GLU A 2 -8.94 2.78 -25.20
C GLU A 2 -10.38 2.34 -25.43
N LEU A 3 -10.98 1.59 -24.50
CA LEU A 3 -12.39 1.21 -24.60
C LEU A 3 -13.34 2.42 -24.70
N GLN A 4 -13.04 3.50 -23.97
CA GLN A 4 -13.84 4.72 -24.01
C GLN A 4 -13.63 5.50 -25.32
N LYS A 5 -12.46 5.39 -25.97
CA LYS A 5 -12.23 6.01 -27.28
C LYS A 5 -12.93 5.21 -28.39
N ALA A 6 -12.85 3.88 -28.31
CA ALA A 6 -13.46 2.97 -29.29
C ALA A 6 -14.99 3.05 -29.29
N LEU A 7 -15.62 3.34 -28.15
CA LEU A 7 -17.08 3.42 -28.01
C LEU A 7 -17.54 4.83 -27.60
N PRO A 8 -17.53 5.82 -28.51
CA PRO A 8 -17.88 7.21 -28.18
C PRO A 8 -19.30 7.34 -27.62
N ASN A 9 -20.26 6.59 -28.16
CA ASN A 9 -21.67 6.68 -27.79
C ASN A 9 -22.09 5.78 -26.62
N ALA A 10 -21.18 4.96 -26.09
CA ALA A 10 -21.51 4.08 -24.96
C ALA A 10 -21.69 4.89 -23.67
N ARG A 11 -22.68 4.49 -22.86
CA ARG A 11 -22.83 4.98 -21.49
C ARG A 11 -21.78 4.32 -20.61
N ILE A 12 -21.07 5.11 -19.81
CA ILE A 12 -20.01 4.64 -18.91
C ILE A 12 -20.39 4.99 -17.47
N VAL A 13 -20.24 4.01 -16.59
CA VAL A 13 -20.36 4.19 -15.14
C VAL A 13 -19.00 3.92 -14.54
N TYR A 14 -18.46 4.91 -13.80
CA TYR A 14 -17.25 4.72 -13.01
C TYR A 14 -17.64 4.24 -11.61
N ALA A 15 -17.11 3.09 -11.20
CA ALA A 15 -17.31 2.54 -9.86
C ALA A 15 -15.96 2.52 -9.14
N SER A 16 -15.88 3.20 -8.00
CA SER A 16 -14.67 3.25 -7.18
C SER A 16 -15.03 3.33 -5.70
N ALA A 17 -14.29 2.59 -4.87
CA ALA A 17 -14.42 2.65 -3.41
C ALA A 17 -13.77 3.90 -2.81
N THR A 18 -12.79 4.51 -3.51
CA THR A 18 -11.95 5.61 -3.02
C THR A 18 -11.79 6.75 -4.03
N GLY A 19 -12.67 6.80 -5.04
CA GLY A 19 -12.51 7.68 -6.20
C GLY A 19 -12.40 9.16 -5.86
N ALA A 20 -13.07 9.60 -4.79
CA ALA A 20 -13.04 10.99 -4.32
C ALA A 20 -12.10 11.24 -3.14
N THR A 21 -11.24 10.28 -2.77
CA THR A 21 -10.29 10.43 -1.65
C THR A 21 -9.01 11.14 -2.09
N GLU A 22 -8.49 10.77 -3.26
CA GLU A 22 -7.34 11.43 -3.87
C GLU A 22 -7.67 11.85 -5.31
N PRO A 23 -7.42 13.11 -5.70
CA PRO A 23 -7.76 13.59 -7.04
C PRO A 23 -7.12 12.77 -8.17
N ARG A 24 -5.94 12.19 -7.91
CA ARG A 24 -5.20 11.33 -8.85
C ARG A 24 -5.96 10.07 -9.22
N ASN A 25 -6.77 9.53 -8.30
CA ASN A 25 -7.61 8.36 -8.55
C ASN A 25 -8.74 8.63 -9.55
N MET A 26 -8.97 9.89 -9.94
CA MET A 26 -9.98 10.26 -10.93
C MET A 26 -9.44 10.31 -12.36
N ALA A 27 -8.13 10.13 -12.59
CA ALA A 27 -7.49 10.33 -13.89
C ALA A 27 -8.17 9.58 -15.05
N TYR A 28 -8.64 8.35 -14.78
CA TYR A 28 -9.31 7.52 -15.80
C TYR A 28 -10.78 7.90 -16.05
N MET A 29 -11.35 8.77 -15.23
CA MET A 29 -12.76 9.17 -15.26
C MET A 29 -13.00 10.38 -16.19
N THR A 30 -12.42 10.34 -17.39
CA THR A 30 -12.36 11.47 -18.32
C THR A 30 -13.74 11.96 -18.79
N ARG A 31 -14.77 11.10 -18.73
CA ARG A 31 -16.15 11.48 -19.12
C ARG A 31 -17.01 12.07 -18.00
N ILE A 32 -16.47 12.29 -16.79
CA ILE A 32 -17.20 13.00 -15.73
C ILE A 32 -17.42 14.47 -16.11
N GLY A 33 -16.58 15.02 -16.99
CA GLY A 33 -16.73 16.39 -17.48
C GLY A 33 -16.18 17.45 -16.52
N LEU A 34 -15.21 17.09 -15.67
CA LEU A 34 -14.49 18.08 -14.85
C LEU A 34 -13.39 18.77 -15.67
N TRP A 35 -12.73 18.04 -16.55
CA TRP A 35 -11.69 18.54 -17.44
C TRP A 35 -11.94 18.11 -18.89
N GLY A 36 -11.26 18.78 -19.82
CA GLY A 36 -11.35 18.53 -21.26
C GLY A 36 -11.98 19.69 -22.02
N GLN A 37 -12.20 19.49 -23.32
CA GLN A 37 -12.70 20.54 -24.20
C GLN A 37 -14.06 21.06 -23.73
N GLY A 38 -14.17 22.37 -23.52
CA GLY A 38 -15.41 23.03 -23.07
C GLY A 38 -15.69 22.93 -21.57
N GLN A 39 -14.76 22.40 -20.77
CA GLN A 39 -14.89 22.31 -19.31
C GLN A 39 -14.07 23.39 -18.58
N ALA A 40 -14.27 23.50 -17.26
CA ALA A 40 -13.60 24.49 -16.41
C ALA A 40 -12.06 24.27 -16.35
N PHE A 41 -11.62 23.03 -16.48
CA PHE A 41 -10.20 22.66 -16.56
C PHE A 41 -9.90 22.15 -17.98
N ARG A 42 -8.81 22.63 -18.60
CA ARG A 42 -8.44 22.18 -19.95
C ARG A 42 -7.87 20.77 -19.90
N GLU A 43 -6.96 20.53 -18.96
CA GLU A 43 -6.30 19.26 -18.76
C GLU A 43 -6.50 18.72 -17.34
N PHE A 44 -6.23 17.42 -17.16
CA PHE A 44 -6.27 16.78 -15.85
C PHE A 44 -5.21 17.35 -14.88
N SER A 45 -4.05 17.73 -15.40
CA SER A 45 -2.97 18.41 -14.66
C SER A 45 -3.46 19.70 -14.01
N ASP A 46 -4.24 20.52 -14.74
CA ASP A 46 -4.82 21.76 -14.23
C ASP A 46 -5.79 21.50 -13.07
N PHE A 47 -6.62 20.46 -13.21
CA PHE A 47 -7.54 20.03 -12.16
C PHE A 47 -6.80 19.57 -10.91
N ILE A 48 -5.79 18.69 -11.05
CA ILE A 48 -4.96 18.21 -9.94
C ILE A 48 -4.31 19.39 -9.21
N ASN A 49 -3.65 20.29 -9.95
CA ASN A 49 -2.95 21.43 -9.37
C ASN A 49 -3.91 22.35 -8.59
N ALA A 50 -5.12 22.56 -9.11
CA ALA A 50 -6.11 23.40 -8.45
C ALA A 50 -6.66 22.76 -7.16
N VAL A 51 -6.89 21.45 -7.15
CA VAL A 51 -7.41 20.73 -5.98
C VAL A 51 -6.33 20.50 -4.93
N GLU A 52 -5.14 20.03 -5.32
CA GLU A 52 -4.02 19.77 -4.39
C GLU A 52 -3.56 21.06 -3.69
N LYS A 53 -3.48 22.19 -4.39
CA LYS A 53 -3.10 23.49 -3.79
C LYS A 53 -4.05 23.94 -2.68
N ARG A 54 -5.31 23.51 -2.73
CA ARG A 54 -6.36 23.89 -1.78
C ARG A 54 -6.71 22.75 -0.80
N GLY A 55 -6.04 21.60 -0.93
CA GLY A 55 -6.17 20.45 -0.04
C GLY A 55 -7.55 19.82 -0.02
N VAL A 56 -7.84 19.13 1.09
CA VAL A 56 -9.04 18.31 1.27
C VAL A 56 -10.34 19.10 1.10
N GLY A 57 -10.38 20.36 1.54
CA GLY A 57 -11.58 21.20 1.41
C GLY A 57 -11.98 21.48 -0.05
N ALA A 58 -11.02 21.62 -0.97
CA ALA A 58 -11.37 21.74 -2.38
C ALA A 58 -11.92 20.43 -2.96
N MET A 59 -11.41 19.29 -2.49
CA MET A 59 -11.92 17.98 -2.91
C MET A 59 -13.36 17.76 -2.43
N GLU A 60 -13.70 18.23 -1.23
CA GLU A 60 -15.07 18.21 -0.73
C GLU A 60 -16.01 19.05 -1.61
N VAL A 61 -15.60 20.26 -2.02
CA VAL A 61 -16.40 21.10 -2.91
C VAL A 61 -16.62 20.43 -4.28
N VAL A 62 -15.57 19.81 -4.84
CA VAL A 62 -15.69 19.04 -6.10
C VAL A 62 -16.68 17.88 -5.93
N ALA A 63 -16.57 17.13 -4.84
CA ALA A 63 -17.49 16.02 -4.55
C ALA A 63 -18.95 16.50 -4.35
N MET A 64 -19.14 17.66 -3.72
CA MET A 64 -20.44 18.30 -3.56
C MET A 64 -21.05 18.72 -4.91
N ASP A 65 -20.28 19.40 -5.75
CA ASP A 65 -20.72 19.83 -7.10
C ASP A 65 -21.07 18.61 -7.97
N MET A 66 -20.22 17.58 -7.98
CA MET A 66 -20.51 16.34 -8.71
C MET A 66 -21.79 15.66 -8.21
N LYS A 67 -22.02 15.65 -6.89
CA LYS A 67 -23.25 15.08 -6.32
C LYS A 67 -24.47 15.91 -6.69
N GLN A 68 -24.37 17.23 -6.65
CA GLN A 68 -25.44 18.15 -7.05
C GLN A 68 -25.81 17.98 -8.53
N ARG A 69 -24.83 17.75 -9.41
CA ARG A 69 -25.04 17.49 -10.85
C ARG A 69 -25.54 16.07 -11.16
N GLY A 70 -25.65 15.19 -10.16
CA GLY A 70 -26.01 13.79 -10.35
C GLY A 70 -24.90 12.95 -11.00
N LEU A 71 -23.66 13.46 -11.06
CA LEU A 71 -22.49 12.76 -11.61
C LEU A 71 -21.86 11.81 -10.59
N TYR A 72 -22.13 12.02 -9.30
CA TYR A 72 -21.52 11.27 -8.21
C TYR A 72 -22.54 10.77 -7.20
N LEU A 73 -22.44 9.47 -6.90
CA LEU A 73 -23.19 8.82 -5.85
C LEU A 73 -22.21 8.13 -4.90
N ALA A 74 -22.07 8.69 -3.70
CA ALA A 74 -21.39 8.02 -2.60
C ALA A 74 -22.41 7.26 -1.77
N ARG A 75 -22.26 5.94 -1.67
CA ARG A 75 -22.97 5.13 -0.67
C ARG A 75 -21.96 4.63 0.36
N GLN A 76 -22.28 4.80 1.63
CA GLN A 76 -21.53 4.17 2.70
C GLN A 76 -22.08 2.76 2.91
N LEU A 77 -21.19 1.80 3.15
CA LEU A 77 -21.60 0.51 3.67
C LEU A 77 -22.10 0.70 5.10
N SER A 78 -23.20 0.04 5.45
CA SER A 78 -23.67 0.04 6.83
C SER A 78 -22.70 -0.78 7.68
N PHE A 79 -22.25 -0.20 8.80
CA PHE A 79 -21.50 -0.93 9.83
C PHE A 79 -22.43 -1.67 10.81
N ARG A 80 -23.73 -1.78 10.53
CA ARG A 80 -24.67 -2.49 11.41
C ARG A 80 -24.24 -3.96 11.55
N GLY A 81 -23.93 -4.35 12.78
CA GLY A 81 -23.44 -5.70 13.10
C GLY A 81 -21.92 -5.88 12.94
N VAL A 82 -21.17 -4.82 12.62
CA VAL A 82 -19.70 -4.85 12.56
C VAL A 82 -19.14 -4.36 13.88
N SER A 83 -18.26 -5.17 14.49
CA SER A 83 -17.51 -4.80 15.71
C SER A 83 -16.02 -4.72 15.40
N PHE A 84 -15.37 -3.64 15.84
CA PHE A 84 -13.92 -3.46 15.74
C PHE A 84 -13.31 -3.60 17.13
N ARG A 85 -12.18 -4.32 17.22
CA ARG A 85 -11.37 -4.35 18.44
C ARG A 85 -9.89 -4.33 18.08
N VAL A 86 -9.11 -3.61 18.88
CA VAL A 86 -7.66 -3.65 18.84
C VAL A 86 -7.21 -4.64 19.90
N GLU A 87 -6.47 -5.67 19.48
CA GLU A 87 -5.94 -6.67 20.38
C GLU A 87 -4.44 -6.40 20.61
N GLU A 88 -4.08 -6.05 21.84
CA GLU A 88 -2.69 -5.86 22.23
C GLU A 88 -2.06 -7.21 22.57
N VAL A 89 -0.95 -7.54 21.93
CA VAL A 89 -0.23 -8.80 22.14
C VAL A 89 1.03 -8.51 22.94
N PRO A 90 1.12 -8.95 24.21
CA PRO A 90 2.32 -8.76 25.01
C PRO A 90 3.48 -9.59 24.44
N LEU A 91 4.69 -9.07 24.56
CA LEU A 91 5.91 -9.78 24.16
C LEU A 91 6.22 -10.88 25.17
N SER A 92 6.52 -12.09 24.70
CA SER A 92 7.02 -13.17 25.56
C SER A 92 8.50 -12.98 25.86
N ALA A 93 8.96 -13.49 27.01
CA ALA A 93 10.38 -13.47 27.37
C ALA A 93 11.27 -14.08 26.27
N ASP A 94 10.88 -15.24 25.73
CA ASP A 94 11.58 -15.89 24.62
C ASP A 94 11.70 -14.99 23.38
N PHE A 95 10.67 -14.17 23.11
CA PHE A 95 10.68 -13.29 21.94
C PHE A 95 11.61 -12.09 22.17
N ILE A 96 11.65 -11.55 23.39
CA ILE A 96 12.57 -10.49 23.78
C ILE A 96 14.01 -10.98 23.61
N GLU A 97 14.31 -12.20 24.06
CA GLU A 97 15.64 -12.80 23.91
C GLU A 97 16.05 -12.93 22.43
N VAL A 98 15.15 -13.45 21.59
CA VAL A 98 15.39 -13.56 20.14
C VAL A 98 15.58 -12.19 19.50
N TYR A 99 14.80 -11.19 19.91
CA TYR A 99 14.92 -9.82 19.41
C TYR A 99 16.29 -9.22 19.77
N ASP A 100 16.69 -9.32 21.03
CA ASP A 100 17.97 -8.80 21.52
C ASP A 100 19.16 -9.52 20.88
N ALA A 101 19.09 -10.83 20.72
CA ALA A 101 20.09 -11.62 20.00
C ALA A 101 20.19 -11.18 18.53
N SER A 102 19.06 -10.92 17.89
CA SER A 102 19.02 -10.43 16.51
C SER A 102 19.68 -9.04 16.39
N VAL A 103 19.43 -8.14 17.34
CA VAL A 103 20.09 -6.82 17.38
C VAL A 103 21.61 -6.97 17.47
N LYS A 104 22.12 -7.86 18.34
CA LYS A 104 23.56 -8.11 18.46
C LYS A 104 24.17 -8.59 17.14
N ILE A 105 23.49 -9.48 16.41
CA ILE A 105 23.94 -9.96 15.10
C ILE A 105 23.99 -8.81 14.10
N TRP A 106 22.93 -7.99 13.99
CA TRP A 106 22.90 -6.87 13.06
C TRP A 106 23.96 -5.81 13.35
N LEU A 107 24.25 -5.56 14.63
CA LEU A 107 25.36 -4.68 15.05
C LEU A 107 26.71 -5.23 14.62
N GLU A 108 26.95 -6.52 14.81
CA GLU A 108 28.20 -7.16 14.38
C GLU A 108 28.32 -7.16 12.85
N CYS A 109 27.26 -7.50 12.12
CA CYS A 109 27.23 -7.39 10.67
C CYS A 109 27.57 -5.98 10.20
N ARG A 110 26.98 -4.94 10.81
CA ARG A 110 27.29 -3.54 10.49
C ARG A 110 28.77 -3.23 10.70
N ARG A 111 29.36 -3.67 11.82
CA ARG A 111 30.77 -3.45 12.15
C ARG A 111 31.68 -4.10 11.09
N GLN A 112 31.37 -5.33 10.70
CA GLN A 112 32.12 -6.06 9.68
C GLN A 112 31.99 -5.43 8.29
N PHE A 113 30.78 -5.03 7.89
CA PHE A 113 30.55 -4.29 6.64
C PHE A 113 31.35 -2.99 6.60
N GLN A 114 31.35 -2.23 7.70
CA GLN A 114 32.13 -0.99 7.79
C GLN A 114 33.64 -1.27 7.67
N ALA A 115 34.16 -2.28 8.37
CA ALA A 115 35.57 -2.67 8.27
C ALA A 115 35.96 -3.14 6.86
N ALA A 116 35.10 -3.89 6.18
CA ALA A 116 35.32 -4.32 4.80
C ALA A 116 35.35 -3.14 3.83
N LEU A 117 34.37 -2.22 3.94
CA LEU A 117 34.32 -1.03 3.09
C LEU A 117 35.51 -0.08 3.30
N SER A 118 36.09 -0.03 4.50
CA SER A 118 37.31 0.77 4.76
C SER A 118 38.58 0.14 4.16
N ARG A 119 38.61 -1.17 3.92
CA ARG A 119 39.77 -1.88 3.34
C ARG A 119 39.75 -1.95 1.82
N HIS A 120 38.57 -1.81 1.21
CA HIS A 120 38.41 -1.82 -0.24
C HIS A 120 38.29 -0.39 -0.76
N CYS A 121 38.98 -0.07 -1.86
CA CYS A 121 38.83 1.21 -2.57
C CYS A 121 37.51 1.24 -3.36
N VAL A 122 36.38 1.30 -2.64
CA VAL A 122 35.03 1.34 -3.23
C VAL A 122 34.64 2.78 -3.49
N ASN A 123 34.08 3.07 -4.67
CA ASN A 123 33.60 4.41 -4.99
C ASN A 123 32.43 4.82 -4.07
N ARG A 124 32.32 6.10 -3.73
CA ARG A 124 31.27 6.67 -2.88
C ARG A 124 29.86 6.31 -3.34
N ALA A 125 29.63 6.20 -4.65
CA ALA A 125 28.35 5.77 -5.22
C ALA A 125 28.00 4.31 -4.87
N GLN A 126 28.98 3.40 -4.95
CA GLN A 126 28.81 1.98 -4.62
C GLN A 126 28.61 1.80 -3.11
N VAL A 127 29.35 2.54 -2.27
CA VAL A 127 29.16 2.55 -0.81
C VAL A 127 27.71 2.94 -0.45
N LYS A 128 27.16 3.96 -1.12
CA LYS A 128 25.77 4.38 -0.91
C LYS A 128 24.78 3.27 -1.26
N LEU A 129 24.98 2.57 -2.38
CA LEU A 129 24.12 1.46 -2.79
C LEU A 129 24.16 0.30 -1.79
N ILE A 130 25.36 -0.09 -1.34
CA ILE A 130 25.56 -1.18 -0.37
C ILE A 130 24.84 -0.87 0.94
N TRP A 131 25.03 0.34 1.49
CA TRP A 131 24.33 0.74 2.71
C TRP A 131 22.81 0.82 2.52
N GLY A 132 22.35 1.25 1.36
CA GLY A 132 20.93 1.22 1.01
C GLY A 132 20.35 -0.18 1.12
N GLN A 133 21.01 -1.18 0.52
CA GLN A 133 20.61 -2.58 0.59
C GLN A 133 20.68 -3.15 2.01
N PHE A 134 21.74 -2.84 2.75
CA PHE A 134 21.91 -3.27 4.14
C PHE A 134 20.75 -2.78 5.01
N TRP A 135 20.43 -1.48 4.97
CA TRP A 135 19.36 -0.92 5.79
C TRP A 135 17.96 -1.37 5.34
N ALA A 136 17.76 -1.57 4.03
CA ALA A 136 16.52 -2.17 3.52
C ALA A 136 16.32 -3.61 4.05
N ALA A 137 17.38 -4.43 4.04
CA ALA A 137 17.34 -5.78 4.61
C ALA A 137 17.09 -5.75 6.12
N HIS A 138 17.79 -4.88 6.86
CA HIS A 138 17.59 -4.68 8.30
C HIS A 138 16.14 -4.33 8.65
N GLN A 139 15.56 -3.33 7.97
CA GLN A 139 14.17 -2.91 8.19
C GLN A 139 13.18 -4.05 7.89
N ARG A 140 13.38 -4.79 6.79
CA ARG A 140 12.54 -5.95 6.44
C ARG A 140 12.62 -7.03 7.51
N PHE A 141 13.82 -7.36 7.97
CA PHE A 141 14.04 -8.37 9.00
C PHE A 141 13.25 -8.05 10.28
N PHE A 142 13.46 -6.86 10.87
CA PHE A 142 12.80 -6.51 12.13
C PHE A 142 11.29 -6.34 11.98
N LYS A 143 10.82 -5.86 10.82
CA LYS A 143 9.39 -5.85 10.50
C LYS A 143 8.78 -7.25 10.58
N TYR A 144 9.40 -8.24 9.93
CA TYR A 144 8.90 -9.61 9.94
C TYR A 144 9.04 -10.29 11.30
N LEU A 145 10.12 -9.99 12.03
CA LEU A 145 10.30 -10.45 13.40
C LEU A 145 9.17 -9.95 14.31
N CYS A 146 8.83 -8.65 14.26
CA CYS A 146 7.71 -8.12 15.04
C CYS A 146 6.35 -8.66 14.61
N ILE A 147 6.16 -8.98 13.33
CA ILE A 147 4.92 -9.64 12.86
C ILE A 147 4.83 -11.07 13.41
N SER A 148 5.96 -11.81 13.47
CA SER A 148 5.98 -13.19 13.95
C SER A 148 5.55 -13.31 15.42
N ALA A 149 5.86 -12.31 16.24
CA ALA A 149 5.39 -12.20 17.64
C ALA A 149 3.87 -12.35 17.78
N LYS A 150 3.10 -11.88 16.78
CA LYS A 150 1.64 -11.86 16.81
C LYS A 150 1.00 -13.17 16.33
N VAL A 151 1.78 -14.06 15.70
CA VAL A 151 1.25 -15.25 15.02
C VAL A 151 0.52 -16.17 16.01
N LYS A 152 1.10 -16.43 17.20
CA LYS A 152 0.47 -17.29 18.22
C LYS A 152 -0.90 -16.76 18.65
N SER A 153 -1.01 -15.46 18.94
CA SER A 153 -2.27 -14.81 19.32
C SER A 153 -3.28 -14.80 18.17
N CYS A 154 -2.83 -14.53 16.94
CA CYS A 154 -3.67 -14.60 15.75
C CYS A 154 -4.27 -16.00 15.56
N VAL A 155 -3.45 -17.05 15.67
CA VAL A 155 -3.91 -18.45 15.58
C VAL A 155 -4.96 -18.77 16.65
N LYS A 156 -4.79 -18.27 17.88
CA LYS A 156 -5.79 -18.42 18.94
C LYS A 156 -7.13 -17.79 18.54
N ILE A 157 -7.10 -16.53 18.11
CA ILE A 157 -8.30 -15.79 17.66
C ILE A 157 -9.00 -16.53 16.50
N VAL A 158 -8.22 -17.01 15.54
CA VAL A 158 -8.73 -17.76 14.38
C VAL A 158 -9.44 -19.04 14.84
N ARG A 159 -8.81 -19.83 15.72
CA ARG A 159 -9.40 -21.08 16.24
C ARG A 159 -10.70 -20.82 16.98
N ASP A 160 -10.77 -19.77 17.80
CA ASP A 160 -11.97 -19.41 18.54
C ASP A 160 -13.10 -18.93 17.60
N ALA A 161 -12.76 -18.19 16.54
CA ALA A 161 -13.71 -17.78 15.52
C ALA A 161 -14.27 -18.97 14.72
N ILE A 162 -13.42 -19.94 14.37
CA ILE A 162 -13.83 -21.18 13.68
C ILE A 162 -14.76 -22.01 14.58
N LYS A 163 -14.46 -22.15 15.87
CA LYS A 163 -15.36 -22.82 16.84
C LYS A 163 -16.73 -22.14 16.93
N ALA A 164 -16.79 -20.83 16.74
CA ALA A 164 -18.02 -20.05 16.65
C ALA A 164 -18.68 -20.10 15.26
N ASN A 165 -18.26 -21.01 14.38
CA ASN A 165 -18.76 -21.20 13.02
C ASN A 165 -18.63 -19.94 12.14
N LYS A 166 -17.52 -19.19 12.28
CA LYS A 166 -17.22 -18.00 11.48
C LYS A 166 -16.15 -18.28 10.43
N CYS A 167 -16.27 -17.63 9.28
CA CYS A 167 -15.20 -17.55 8.28
C CYS A 167 -14.16 -16.50 8.70
N VAL A 168 -12.88 -16.82 8.53
CA VAL A 168 -11.77 -15.95 8.95
C VAL A 168 -10.96 -15.51 7.74
N VAL A 169 -10.71 -14.21 7.64
CA VAL A 169 -9.83 -13.62 6.63
C VAL A 169 -8.68 -12.93 7.37
N ILE A 170 -7.44 -13.26 7.00
CA ILE A 170 -6.23 -12.65 7.57
C ILE A 170 -5.60 -11.75 6.51
N GLY A 171 -5.58 -10.44 6.78
CA GLY A 171 -4.88 -9.46 5.95
C GLY A 171 -3.54 -9.07 6.56
N LEU A 172 -2.45 -9.28 5.82
CA LEU A 172 -1.14 -8.72 6.16
C LEU A 172 -1.00 -7.35 5.47
N GLN A 173 -1.24 -6.29 6.22
CA GLN A 173 -1.17 -4.94 5.67
C GLN A 173 0.29 -4.45 5.69
N THR A 174 0.99 -4.76 4.61
CA THR A 174 2.21 -4.05 4.24
C THR A 174 1.91 -3.29 2.97
N THR A 175 2.37 -2.04 2.85
CA THR A 175 2.02 -1.19 1.71
C THR A 175 2.26 -1.84 0.35
N GLY A 176 3.13 -2.85 0.22
CA GLY A 176 3.22 -3.71 -0.97
C GLY A 176 3.71 -3.00 -2.23
N GLU A 177 3.60 -1.67 -2.26
CA GLU A 177 3.83 -0.76 -3.37
C GLU A 177 5.21 -0.95 -3.99
N SER A 178 6.27 -1.03 -3.18
CA SER A 178 7.62 -1.32 -3.67
C SER A 178 7.73 -2.70 -4.33
N LYS A 179 7.01 -3.70 -3.82
CA LYS A 179 7.02 -5.06 -4.38
C LYS A 179 6.09 -5.22 -5.59
N THR A 180 4.98 -4.48 -5.62
CA THR A 180 4.11 -4.37 -6.79
C THR A 180 4.84 -3.66 -7.92
N LEU A 181 5.62 -2.61 -7.61
CA LEU A 181 6.49 -1.93 -8.57
C LEU A 181 7.62 -2.85 -9.06
N GLU A 182 8.31 -3.58 -8.18
CA GLU A 182 9.31 -4.59 -8.59
C GLU A 182 8.70 -5.67 -9.50
N ALA A 183 7.55 -6.23 -9.12
CA ALA A 183 6.86 -7.23 -9.94
C ALA A 183 6.31 -6.66 -11.26
N LEU A 184 6.00 -5.36 -11.31
CA LEU A 184 5.58 -4.66 -12.53
C LEU A 184 6.78 -4.42 -13.46
N ASP A 185 7.94 -4.05 -12.91
CA ASP A 185 9.19 -3.90 -13.66
C ASP A 185 9.65 -5.25 -14.22
N ASP A 186 9.62 -6.31 -13.41
CA ASP A 186 9.98 -7.68 -13.83
C ASP A 186 9.00 -8.24 -14.88
N ALA A 187 7.72 -7.86 -14.83
CA ALA A 187 6.70 -8.27 -15.79
C ALA A 187 6.59 -7.34 -17.02
N GLY A 188 7.52 -6.39 -17.20
CA GLY A 188 7.55 -5.53 -18.38
C GLY A 188 6.39 -4.54 -18.46
N GLY A 189 5.81 -4.14 -17.33
CA GLY A 189 4.75 -3.13 -17.25
C GLY A 189 3.32 -3.68 -17.14
N GLU A 190 3.10 -5.00 -17.23
CA GLU A 190 1.79 -5.62 -17.08
C GLU A 190 1.77 -6.72 -16.02
N LEU A 191 0.97 -6.53 -14.96
CA LEU A 191 0.72 -7.56 -13.95
C LEU A 191 -0.41 -8.49 -14.42
N THR A 192 -0.06 -9.71 -14.81
CA THR A 192 -1.02 -10.75 -15.21
C THR A 192 -1.63 -11.50 -14.02
N GLU A 193 -1.00 -11.44 -12.85
CA GLU A 193 -1.46 -12.08 -11.61
C GLU A 193 -1.47 -11.11 -10.41
N PHE A 194 -2.30 -11.43 -9.40
CA PHE A 194 -2.33 -10.71 -8.14
C PHE A 194 -1.02 -10.91 -7.36
N VAL A 195 -0.32 -9.80 -7.09
CA VAL A 195 0.88 -9.77 -6.25
C VAL A 195 0.49 -9.99 -4.79
N SER A 196 0.42 -11.26 -4.38
CA SER A 196 0.18 -11.60 -2.98
C SER A 196 1.41 -11.31 -2.16
N THR A 197 1.39 -10.22 -1.41
CA THR A 197 2.48 -9.87 -0.49
C THR A 197 2.79 -11.03 0.46
N ALA A 198 1.77 -11.75 0.93
CA ALA A 198 1.91 -12.92 1.77
C ALA A 198 2.67 -14.06 1.07
N LYS A 199 2.37 -14.36 -0.19
CA LYS A 199 3.11 -15.35 -1.01
C LYS A 199 4.57 -14.96 -1.15
N PHE A 200 4.86 -13.67 -1.41
CA PHE A 200 6.24 -13.18 -1.47
C PHE A 200 6.99 -13.22 -0.14
N VAL A 201 6.29 -13.13 1.00
CA VAL A 201 6.94 -13.33 2.31
C VAL A 201 7.33 -14.79 2.50
N ILE A 202 6.49 -15.72 2.03
CA ILE A 202 6.68 -17.16 2.22
C ILE A 202 7.70 -17.73 1.21
N ASN A 203 7.65 -17.29 -0.05
CA ASN A 203 8.47 -17.80 -1.15
C ASN A 203 9.73 -16.97 -1.42
N GLY A 204 9.88 -15.81 -0.76
CA GLY A 204 11.04 -14.91 -0.90
C GLY A 204 12.16 -15.17 0.10
N ILE A 205 12.17 -16.36 0.72
CA ILE A 205 13.30 -16.93 1.46
C ILE A 205 13.99 -17.93 0.54
#